data_AF-A0A2M9ZS70-F1
#
_entry.id   AF-A0A2M9ZS70-F1
#
_cell.length_a   1.000
_cell.length_b   1.000
_cell.length_c   1.000
_cell.angle_alpha   90.00
_cell.angle_beta   90.00
_cell.angle_gamma   90.00
#
_symmetry.space_group_name_H-M   'P 1'
#
loop_
_entity.id
_entity.type
_entity.pdbx_description
1 polymer ?
#
loop_
_entity_poly.entity_id
_entity_poly.type
_entity_poly.pdbx_seq_one_letter_code
_entity_poly.pdbx_strand_id
1 'polypeptide(L)'
;MDVQLTNLVSSAEKLLRDKRSAVPGKTEAPSETAKNAVDKTEFSSSLTSRYLKIQESLAGLQAELSKEQMKLGILGEGNTPKSELINILFGETPLFRELAENPNMDLQAVEKKITANKEKLTGEIRKYEVESENVLSVGMLKGQDQFRKSLEDLSAKDVRMKQLSEKTIERLIQD
;
A
#
# COMPACT_ATOMS: atom_id res chain seq x y z
N MET A 1 9.66 31.01 -16.49
CA MET A 1 8.46 30.15 -16.65
C MET A 1 7.52 30.50 -15.49
N ASP A 2 6.88 31.67 -15.52
CA ASP A 2 6.18 32.26 -14.36
C ASP A 2 4.64 32.16 -14.43
N VAL A 3 4.13 31.42 -15.42
CA VAL A 3 2.70 31.37 -15.75
C VAL A 3 1.92 30.42 -14.82
N GLN A 4 2.61 29.53 -14.10
CA GLN A 4 1.96 28.52 -13.24
C GLN A 4 1.55 29.06 -11.87
N LEU A 5 2.32 29.99 -11.31
CA LEU A 5 2.02 30.61 -10.01
C LEU A 5 0.88 31.62 -10.13
N THR A 6 0.82 32.38 -11.22
CA THR A 6 -0.26 33.33 -11.50
C THR A 6 -1.60 32.63 -11.63
N ASN A 7 -1.67 31.49 -12.33
CA ASN A 7 -2.91 30.72 -12.48
C ASN A 7 -3.41 30.09 -11.16
N LEU A 8 -2.50 29.72 -10.25
CA LEU A 8 -2.85 29.20 -8.92
C LEU A 8 -3.42 30.30 -8.03
N VAL A 9 -2.78 31.48 -8.01
CA VAL A 9 -3.23 32.63 -7.22
C VAL A 9 -4.58 33.14 -7.72
N SER A 10 -4.77 33.24 -9.04
CA SER A 10 -6.06 33.63 -9.62
C SER A 10 -7.17 32.62 -9.32
N SER A 11 -6.87 31.32 -9.25
CA SER A 11 -7.85 30.29 -8.88
C SER A 11 -8.24 30.35 -7.40
N ALA A 12 -7.28 30.63 -6.51
CA ALA A 12 -7.53 30.78 -5.08
C ALA A 12 -8.35 32.06 -4.76
N GLU A 13 -8.06 33.18 -5.44
CA GLU A 13 -8.82 34.41 -5.26
C GLU A 13 -10.28 34.29 -5.75
N LYS A 14 -10.50 33.59 -6.88
CA LYS A 14 -11.85 33.36 -7.40
C LYS A 14 -12.70 32.54 -6.43
N LEU A 15 -12.09 31.53 -5.82
CA LEU A 15 -12.76 30.64 -4.85
C LEU A 15 -13.11 31.36 -3.54
N LEU A 16 -12.30 32.33 -3.11
CA LEU A 16 -12.58 33.17 -1.95
C LEU A 16 -13.66 34.25 -2.22
N ARG A 17 -13.73 34.78 -3.44
CA ARG A 17 -14.79 35.73 -3.85
C ARG A 17 -16.15 35.04 -3.97
N ASP A 18 -16.22 33.85 -4.54
CA ASP A 18 -17.48 33.10 -4.68
C ASP A 18 -18.13 32.79 -3.32
N LYS A 19 -17.33 32.59 -2.26
CA LYS A 19 -17.86 32.38 -0.90
C LYS A 19 -18.35 33.65 -0.21
N ARG A 20 -17.89 34.84 -0.64
CA ARG A 20 -18.36 36.12 -0.09
C ARG A 20 -19.59 36.68 -0.81
N SER A 21 -19.90 36.18 -2.01
CA SER A 21 -21.06 36.62 -2.79
C SER A 21 -22.35 35.84 -2.50
N ALA A 22 -22.31 34.78 -1.71
CA ALA A 22 -23.48 33.97 -1.41
C ALA A 22 -24.33 34.60 -0.28
N VAL A 23 -25.16 35.59 -0.65
CA VAL A 23 -26.29 36.07 0.16
C VAL A 23 -27.37 34.99 0.21
N PRO A 24 -28.00 34.70 1.36
CA PRO A 24 -28.94 33.58 1.49
C PRO A 24 -30.32 33.97 0.98
N GLY A 25 -30.77 33.32 -0.10
CA GLY A 25 -32.11 33.54 -0.64
C GLY A 25 -32.56 32.40 -1.56
N LYS A 26 -33.37 31.49 -1.01
CA LYS A 26 -34.31 30.55 -1.65
C LYS A 26 -34.12 30.26 -3.15
N THR A 27 -33.72 29.02 -3.48
CA THR A 27 -34.49 28.15 -4.38
C THR A 27 -34.03 26.70 -4.21
N GLU A 28 -34.99 25.79 -4.04
CA GLU A 28 -34.76 24.35 -4.03
C GLU A 28 -34.20 23.89 -5.39
N ALA A 29 -33.10 23.14 -5.35
CA ALA A 29 -32.68 22.28 -6.45
C ALA A 29 -32.44 20.86 -5.88
N PRO A 30 -33.32 19.88 -6.16
CA PRO A 30 -33.06 18.48 -5.82
C PRO A 30 -32.11 17.90 -6.88
N SER A 31 -30.79 18.10 -6.75
CA SER A 31 -29.83 17.36 -7.59
C SER A 31 -28.38 17.36 -7.11
N GLU A 32 -27.93 18.36 -6.33
CA GLU A 32 -26.51 18.42 -5.94
C GLU A 32 -26.16 17.45 -4.80
N THR A 33 -27.05 17.25 -3.83
CA THR A 33 -26.81 16.31 -2.71
C THR A 33 -26.78 14.85 -3.16
N ALA A 34 -27.61 14.47 -4.13
CA ALA A 34 -27.63 13.11 -4.67
C ALA A 34 -26.38 12.82 -5.53
N LYS A 35 -25.97 13.75 -6.40
CA LYS A 35 -24.73 13.63 -7.20
C LYS A 35 -23.48 13.57 -6.30
N ASN A 36 -23.37 14.46 -5.32
CA ASN A 36 -22.27 14.43 -4.36
C ASN A 36 -22.25 13.16 -3.49
N ALA A 37 -23.40 12.55 -3.20
CA ALA A 37 -23.46 11.29 -2.46
C ALA A 37 -23.04 10.09 -3.33
N VAL A 38 -23.43 10.06 -4.61
CA VAL A 38 -22.99 9.05 -5.58
C VAL A 38 -21.49 9.17 -5.83
N ASP A 39 -20.97 10.38 -6.07
CA ASP A 39 -19.55 10.65 -6.28
C ASP A 39 -18.69 10.21 -5.07
N LYS A 40 -19.17 10.45 -3.84
CA LYS A 40 -18.50 9.98 -2.61
C LYS A 40 -18.50 8.47 -2.49
N THR A 41 -19.57 7.80 -2.93
CA THR A 41 -19.70 6.34 -2.88
C THR A 41 -18.76 5.70 -3.89
N GLU A 42 -18.74 6.18 -5.14
CA GLU A 42 -17.82 5.72 -6.19
C GLU A 42 -16.35 5.96 -5.79
N PHE A 43 -16.03 7.15 -5.27
CA PHE A 43 -14.71 7.46 -4.76
C PHE A 43 -14.28 6.51 -3.63
N SER A 44 -15.18 6.25 -2.67
CA SER A 44 -14.90 5.32 -1.56
C SER A 44 -14.67 3.89 -2.06
N SER A 45 -15.48 3.41 -3.01
CA SER A 45 -15.35 2.07 -3.58
C SER A 45 -14.03 1.88 -4.35
N SER A 46 -13.60 2.91 -5.08
CA SER A 46 -12.32 2.94 -5.81
C SER A 46 -11.13 2.91 -4.86
N LEU A 47 -11.16 3.72 -3.81
CA LEU A 47 -10.13 3.72 -2.76
C LEU A 47 -10.06 2.39 -2.03
N THR A 48 -11.21 1.81 -1.68
CA THR A 48 -11.26 0.50 -1.03
C THR A 48 -10.67 -0.59 -1.93
N SER A 49 -11.04 -0.60 -3.22
CA SER A 49 -10.46 -1.55 -4.18
C SER A 49 -8.95 -1.40 -4.30
N ARG A 50 -8.44 -0.16 -4.28
CA ARG A 50 -6.99 0.10 -4.26
C ARG A 50 -6.34 -0.38 -2.97
N TYR A 51 -6.96 -0.13 -1.83
CA TYR A 51 -6.48 -0.59 -0.52
C TYR A 51 -6.35 -2.12 -0.48
N LEU A 52 -7.38 -2.85 -0.93
CA LEU A 52 -7.35 -4.31 -0.97
C LEU A 52 -6.25 -4.86 -1.87
N LYS A 53 -6.07 -4.30 -3.07
CA LYS A 53 -4.96 -4.67 -3.97
C LYS A 53 -3.58 -4.44 -3.34
N ILE A 54 -3.42 -3.34 -2.60
CA ILE A 54 -2.19 -3.07 -1.85
C ILE A 54 -1.97 -4.13 -0.77
N GLN A 55 -3.01 -4.50 -0.02
CA GLN A 55 -2.91 -5.54 1.01
C GLN A 55 -2.56 -6.91 0.42
N GLU A 56 -3.16 -7.29 -0.70
CA GLU A 56 -2.80 -8.52 -1.43
C GLU A 56 -1.33 -8.50 -1.89
N SER A 57 -0.88 -7.37 -2.45
CA SER A 57 0.51 -7.20 -2.88
C SER A 57 1.48 -7.26 -1.70
N LEU A 58 1.14 -6.63 -0.58
CA LEU A 58 1.93 -6.69 0.66
C LEU A 58 2.03 -8.12 1.19
N ALA A 59 0.93 -8.87 1.22
CA ALA A 59 0.94 -10.27 1.65
C ALA A 59 1.85 -11.12 0.76
N GLY A 60 1.79 -10.93 -0.56
CA GLY A 60 2.69 -11.59 -1.51
C GLY A 60 4.17 -11.25 -1.28
N LEU A 61 4.49 -9.96 -1.19
CA LEU A 61 5.87 -9.49 -0.95
C LEU A 61 6.43 -9.96 0.39
N GLN A 62 5.60 -9.99 1.45
CA GLN A 62 6.00 -10.51 2.76
C GLN A 62 6.30 -12.02 2.72
N ALA A 63 5.51 -12.79 1.96
CA ALA A 63 5.78 -14.21 1.76
C ALA A 63 7.10 -14.43 1.00
N GLU A 64 7.37 -13.63 -0.04
CA GLU A 64 8.64 -13.66 -0.77
C GLU A 64 9.83 -13.26 0.13
N LEU A 65 9.68 -12.20 0.92
CA LEU A 65 10.71 -11.79 1.87
C LEU A 65 11.02 -12.89 2.88
N SER A 66 10.00 -13.59 3.37
CA SER A 66 10.15 -14.72 4.29
C SER A 66 10.95 -15.87 3.66
N LYS A 67 10.71 -16.16 2.37
CA LYS A 67 11.50 -17.15 1.62
C LYS A 67 12.96 -16.73 1.52
N GLU A 68 13.25 -15.48 1.15
CA GLU A 68 14.63 -14.99 1.03
C GLU A 68 15.35 -14.95 2.38
N GLN A 69 14.65 -14.59 3.47
CA GLN A 69 15.20 -14.68 4.83
C GLN A 69 15.53 -16.12 5.24
N MET A 70 14.67 -17.08 4.90
CA MET A 70 14.91 -18.50 5.15
C MET A 70 16.13 -19.00 4.38
N LYS A 71 16.27 -18.61 3.09
CA LYS A 71 17.47 -18.93 2.30
C LYS A 71 18.74 -18.41 2.98
N LEU A 72 18.76 -17.16 3.42
CA LEU A 72 19.91 -16.59 4.13
C LEU A 72 20.19 -17.29 5.46
N GLY A 73 19.16 -17.67 6.21
CA GLY A 73 19.32 -18.41 7.46
C GLY A 73 20.07 -19.72 7.23
N ILE A 74 19.63 -20.51 6.25
CA ILE A 74 20.24 -21.80 5.90
C ILE A 74 21.67 -21.63 5.38
N LEU A 75 21.90 -20.65 4.50
CA LEU A 75 23.24 -20.36 3.99
C LEU A 75 24.18 -19.86 5.11
N GLY A 76 23.66 -19.06 6.05
CA GLY A 76 24.41 -18.51 7.17
C GLY A 76 24.80 -19.53 8.23
N GLU A 77 24.05 -20.63 8.37
CA GLU A 77 24.42 -21.74 9.27
C GLU A 77 25.65 -22.52 8.78
N GLY A 78 25.95 -22.49 7.48
CA GLY A 78 27.16 -23.10 6.89
C GLY A 78 27.24 -24.63 6.98
N ASN A 79 26.28 -25.29 7.62
CA ASN A 79 26.30 -26.74 7.87
C ASN A 79 25.62 -27.56 6.77
N THR A 80 24.93 -26.91 5.82
CA THR A 80 24.18 -27.62 4.79
C THR A 80 25.01 -27.74 3.51
N PRO A 81 25.39 -28.94 3.07
CA PRO A 81 26.14 -29.12 1.84
C PRO A 81 25.28 -28.75 0.63
N LYS A 82 25.93 -28.26 -0.43
CA LYS A 82 25.24 -27.77 -1.64
C LYS A 82 24.28 -28.78 -2.27
N SER A 83 24.62 -30.07 -2.22
CA SER A 83 23.79 -31.16 -2.72
C SER A 83 22.48 -31.33 -1.94
N GLU A 84 22.44 -30.90 -0.68
CA GLU A 84 21.25 -30.97 0.17
C GLU A 84 20.37 -29.72 0.04
N LEU A 85 20.96 -28.55 -0.29
CA LEU A 85 20.20 -27.31 -0.51
C LEU A 85 19.14 -27.44 -1.61
N ILE A 86 19.40 -28.25 -2.64
CA ILE A 86 18.48 -28.49 -3.76
C ILE A 86 17.20 -29.20 -3.28
N ASN A 87 17.30 -29.98 -2.20
CA ASN A 87 16.18 -30.77 -1.66
C ASN A 87 15.35 -30.00 -0.62
N ILE A 88 15.79 -28.80 -0.23
CA ILE A 88 15.05 -27.98 0.74
C ILE A 88 13.84 -27.37 0.04
N LEU A 89 12.66 -27.57 0.63
CA LEU A 89 11.40 -27.09 0.11
C LEU A 89 10.84 -25.94 0.97
N PHE A 90 10.14 -25.03 0.31
CA PHE A 90 9.22 -24.08 0.92
C PHE A 90 7.80 -24.45 0.49
N GLY A 91 7.05 -25.07 1.39
CA GLY A 91 5.82 -25.76 1.03
C GLY A 91 6.11 -26.91 0.07
N GLU A 92 5.52 -26.87 -1.13
CA GLU A 92 5.70 -27.89 -2.18
C GLU A 92 6.76 -27.49 -3.24
N THR A 93 7.38 -26.31 -3.10
CA THR A 93 8.31 -25.78 -4.11
C THR A 93 9.76 -25.77 -3.62
N PRO A 94 10.77 -25.98 -4.49
CA PRO A 94 12.18 -25.86 -4.11
C PRO A 94 12.49 -24.47 -3.56
N LEU A 95 13.09 -24.41 -2.37
CA LEU A 95 13.50 -23.15 -1.75
C LEU A 95 14.61 -22.49 -2.58
N PHE A 96 15.63 -23.26 -2.97
CA PHE A 96 16.74 -22.79 -3.82
C PHE A 96 16.52 -23.17 -5.29
N ARG A 97 15.49 -22.58 -5.92
CA ARG A 97 15.19 -22.82 -7.34
C ARG A 97 16.38 -22.54 -8.25
N GLU A 98 17.21 -21.54 -7.93
CA GLU A 98 18.40 -21.22 -8.73
C GLU A 98 19.42 -22.37 -8.77
N LEU A 99 19.52 -23.14 -7.68
CA LEU A 99 20.39 -24.31 -7.59
C LEU A 99 19.78 -25.55 -8.25
N ALA A 100 18.45 -25.67 -8.25
CA ALA A 100 17.76 -26.74 -8.98
C ALA A 100 17.90 -26.57 -10.50
N GLU A 101 17.82 -25.33 -11.00
CA GLU A 101 17.99 -25.00 -12.42
C GLU A 101 19.47 -25.00 -12.85
N ASN A 102 20.39 -24.62 -11.94
CA ASN A 102 21.83 -24.65 -12.20
C ASN A 102 22.62 -25.15 -10.98
N PRO A 103 22.85 -26.47 -10.87
CA PRO A 103 23.55 -27.09 -9.75
C PRO A 103 25.01 -26.63 -9.60
N ASN A 104 25.60 -26.06 -10.66
CA ASN A 104 27.00 -25.61 -10.67
C ASN A 104 27.16 -24.13 -10.26
N MET A 105 26.07 -23.42 -9.99
CA MET A 105 26.12 -22.00 -9.61
C MET A 105 26.91 -21.79 -8.31
N ASP A 106 27.76 -20.77 -8.27
CA ASP A 106 28.55 -20.42 -7.09
C ASP A 106 27.64 -19.98 -5.92
N LEU A 107 27.85 -20.56 -4.73
CA LEU A 107 27.05 -20.27 -3.55
C LEU A 107 27.19 -18.81 -3.11
N GLN A 108 28.38 -18.20 -3.26
CA GLN A 108 28.56 -16.77 -2.95
C GLN A 108 27.76 -15.88 -3.91
N ALA A 109 27.68 -16.27 -5.19
CA ALA A 109 26.84 -15.56 -6.16
C ALA A 109 25.35 -15.69 -5.82
N VAL A 110 24.91 -16.88 -5.37
CA VAL A 110 23.54 -17.12 -4.89
C VAL A 110 23.23 -16.25 -3.67
N GLU A 111 24.11 -16.23 -2.67
CA GLU A 111 23.95 -15.43 -1.45
C GLU A 111 23.86 -13.92 -1.74
N LYS A 112 24.72 -13.41 -2.65
CA LYS A 112 24.64 -12.01 -3.11
C LYS A 112 23.32 -11.69 -3.78
N LYS A 113 22.81 -12.59 -4.63
CA LYS A 113 21.53 -12.42 -5.31
C LYS A 113 20.36 -12.41 -4.33
N ILE A 114 20.37 -13.31 -3.36
CA ILE A 114 19.36 -13.38 -2.28
C ILE A 114 19.37 -12.09 -1.45
N THR A 115 20.57 -11.61 -1.09
CA THR A 115 20.72 -10.36 -0.32
C THR A 115 20.17 -9.15 -1.09
N ALA A 116 20.53 -9.01 -2.36
CA ALA A 116 20.01 -7.94 -3.22
C ALA A 116 18.48 -8.02 -3.39
N ASN A 117 17.94 -9.24 -3.57
CA ASN A 117 16.49 -9.45 -3.65
C ASN A 117 15.79 -9.08 -2.33
N LYS A 118 16.34 -9.48 -1.18
CA LYS A 118 15.82 -9.11 0.14
C LYS A 118 15.75 -7.59 0.32
N GLU A 119 16.81 -6.87 -0.06
CA GLU A 119 16.84 -5.40 0.01
C GLU A 119 15.77 -4.78 -0.88
N LYS A 120 15.65 -5.25 -2.12
CA LYS A 120 14.62 -4.82 -3.07
C LYS A 120 13.21 -5.05 -2.50
N LEU A 121 12.93 -6.27 -2.02
CA LEU A 121 11.64 -6.63 -1.42
C LEU A 121 11.32 -5.75 -0.20
N THR A 122 12.32 -5.49 0.64
CA THR A 122 12.15 -4.58 1.80
C THR A 122 11.79 -3.17 1.36
N GLY A 123 12.42 -2.67 0.28
CA GLY A 123 12.08 -1.36 -0.30
C GLY A 123 10.67 -1.32 -0.88
N GLU A 124 10.26 -2.35 -1.61
CA GLU A 124 8.91 -2.46 -2.19
C GLU A 124 7.83 -2.57 -1.10
N ILE A 125 8.05 -3.38 -0.06
CA ILE A 125 7.15 -3.49 1.09
C ILE A 125 6.95 -2.12 1.73
N ARG A 126 8.03 -1.39 2.04
CA ARG A 126 7.93 -0.04 2.62
C ARG A 126 7.12 0.91 1.73
N LYS A 127 7.32 0.84 0.41
CA LYS A 127 6.56 1.68 -0.54
C LYS A 127 5.07 1.38 -0.48
N TYR A 128 4.70 0.10 -0.46
CA TYR A 128 3.30 -0.31 -0.36
C TYR A 128 2.69 -0.06 1.02
N GLU A 129 3.47 -0.13 2.10
CA GLU A 129 3.03 0.27 3.44
C GLU A 129 2.67 1.76 3.48
N VAL A 130 3.55 2.62 2.94
CA VAL A 130 3.28 4.07 2.81
C VAL A 130 2.06 4.33 1.93
N GLU A 131 1.93 3.62 0.80
CA GLU A 131 0.76 3.75 -0.07
C GLU A 131 -0.53 3.32 0.64
N SER A 132 -0.49 2.21 1.40
CA SER A 132 -1.59 1.72 2.21
C SER A 132 -2.03 2.77 3.25
N GLU A 133 -1.07 3.36 3.97
CA GLU A 133 -1.33 4.40 4.96
C GLU A 133 -1.94 5.66 4.33
N ASN A 134 -1.45 6.06 3.16
CA ASN A 134 -1.98 7.20 2.40
C ASN A 134 -3.43 6.93 1.95
N VAL A 135 -3.70 5.76 1.37
CA VAL A 135 -5.06 5.39 0.92
C VAL A 135 -6.03 5.32 2.10
N LEU A 136 -5.60 4.73 3.23
CA LEU A 136 -6.38 4.68 4.45
C LEU A 136 -6.70 6.09 4.97
N SER A 137 -5.69 6.97 5.04
CA SER A 137 -5.85 8.35 5.51
C SER A 137 -6.81 9.15 4.63
N VAL A 138 -6.68 9.03 3.30
CA VAL A 138 -7.60 9.69 2.36
C VAL A 138 -9.02 9.14 2.51
N GLY A 139 -9.19 7.83 2.65
CA GLY A 139 -10.48 7.20 2.87
C GLY A 139 -11.17 7.70 4.15
N MET A 140 -10.40 7.79 5.25
CA MET A 140 -10.87 8.31 6.53
C MET A 140 -11.23 9.80 6.47
N LEU A 141 -10.47 10.64 5.74
CA LEU A 141 -10.71 12.08 5.65
C LEU A 141 -11.88 12.45 4.72
N LYS A 142 -12.11 11.70 3.63
CA LYS A 142 -13.05 12.09 2.56
C LYS A 142 -14.42 11.44 2.67
N GLY A 143 -14.53 10.33 3.41
CA GLY A 143 -15.80 9.61 3.56
C GLY A 143 -15.65 8.40 4.45
N GLN A 144 -15.33 8.61 5.74
CA GLN A 144 -15.06 7.57 6.72
C GLN A 144 -16.13 6.46 6.71
N ASP A 145 -17.41 6.82 6.78
CA ASP A 145 -18.49 5.84 6.87
C ASP A 145 -18.69 5.07 5.56
N GLN A 146 -18.56 5.74 4.41
CA GLN A 146 -18.69 5.10 3.09
C GLN A 146 -17.49 4.20 2.79
N PHE A 147 -16.29 4.64 3.16
CA PHE A 147 -15.05 3.88 2.99
C PHE A 147 -15.02 2.65 3.90
N ARG A 148 -15.41 2.79 5.17
CA ARG A 148 -15.52 1.66 6.11
C ARG A 148 -16.54 0.63 5.63
N LYS A 149 -17.75 1.07 5.27
CA LYS A 149 -18.78 0.19 4.71
C LYS A 149 -18.30 -0.53 3.45
N SER A 150 -17.71 0.22 2.50
CA SER A 150 -17.17 -0.39 1.28
C SER A 150 -16.08 -1.42 1.57
N LEU A 151 -15.25 -1.19 2.60
CA LEU A 151 -14.20 -2.11 3.02
C LEU A 151 -14.75 -3.38 3.68
N GLU A 152 -15.78 -3.23 4.52
CA GLU A 152 -16.50 -4.36 5.12
C GLU A 152 -17.21 -5.19 4.04
N ASP A 153 -17.92 -4.52 3.11
CA ASP A 153 -18.66 -5.16 2.03
C ASP A 153 -17.74 -5.92 1.06
N LEU A 154 -16.60 -5.34 0.68
CA LEU A 154 -15.67 -5.95 -0.27
C LEU A 154 -14.78 -7.03 0.35
N SER A 155 -14.54 -6.99 1.66
CA SER A 155 -13.61 -7.92 2.28
C SER A 155 -14.23 -9.25 2.71
N ALA A 156 -15.56 -9.37 2.86
CA ALA A 156 -16.30 -10.58 3.29
C ALA A 156 -15.75 -11.28 4.57
N LYS A 157 -14.79 -10.67 5.25
CA LYS A 157 -14.08 -11.08 6.46
C LYS A 157 -13.87 -9.79 7.24
N ASP A 158 -14.04 -9.84 8.56
CA ASP A 158 -13.67 -8.76 9.47
C ASP A 158 -12.27 -8.22 9.13
N VAL A 159 -12.17 -7.16 8.31
CA VAL A 159 -10.92 -6.40 8.16
C VAL A 159 -10.78 -5.66 9.46
N ARG A 160 -10.06 -6.26 10.40
CA ARG A 160 -9.47 -5.50 11.50
C ARG A 160 -8.53 -4.49 10.86
N MET A 161 -9.04 -3.32 10.53
CA MET A 161 -8.21 -2.17 10.19
C MET A 161 -7.19 -2.07 11.33
N LYS A 162 -5.90 -2.25 11.02
CA LYS A 162 -4.84 -1.99 11.99
C LYS A 162 -5.09 -0.58 12.50
N GLN A 163 -5.57 -0.46 13.74
CA GLN A 163 -5.69 0.83 14.39
C GLN A 163 -4.28 1.40 14.36
N LEU A 164 -4.11 2.55 13.71
CA LEU A 164 -2.85 3.29 13.73
C LEU A 164 -2.48 3.43 15.20
N SER A 165 -1.31 2.89 15.58
CA SER A 165 -0.89 2.95 16.98
C SER A 165 -0.82 4.42 17.40
N GLU A 166 -1.24 4.75 18.63
CA GLU A 166 -1.19 6.13 19.15
C GLU A 166 0.19 6.76 18.94
N LYS A 167 1.27 5.96 19.06
CA LYS A 167 2.65 6.40 18.81
C LYS A 167 2.92 6.85 17.37
N THR A 168 2.23 6.26 16.38
CA THR A 168 2.34 6.66 14.97
C THR A 168 1.61 7.98 14.74
N ILE A 169 0.44 8.15 15.37
CA ILE A 169 -0.35 9.38 15.29
C ILE A 169 0.37 10.54 15.99
N GLU A 170 0.99 10.31 17.14
CA GLU A 170 1.78 11.33 17.85
C GLU A 170 2.94 11.86 17.02
N ARG A 171 3.64 11.00 16.28
CA ARG A 171 4.71 11.45 15.36
C ARG A 171 4.20 12.27 14.18
N LEU A 172 2.99 12.01 13.71
CA LEU A 172 2.38 12.73 12.59
C LEU A 172 1.84 14.11 12.97
N ILE A 173 1.62 14.38 14.27
CA ILE A 173 1.08 15.64 14.79
C ILE A 173 2.20 16.57 15.30
N GLN A 174 3.39 16.04 15.58
CA GLN A 174 4.52 16.80 16.15
C GLN A 174 5.50 17.40 15.13
N ASP A 175 5.27 17.21 13.82
CA ASP A 175 5.93 17.96 12.73
C ASP A 175 5.00 19.05 12.16
#